data_AF-X8AGF9-F1
#
_entry.id   AF-X8AGF9-F1
#
_cell.length_a   1.000
_cell.length_b   1.000
_cell.length_c   1.000
_cell.angle_alpha   90.00
_cell.angle_beta   90.00
_cell.angle_gamma   90.00
#
_symmetry.space_group_name_H-M   'P 1'
#
loop_
_entity.id
_entity.type
_entity.pdbx_description
1 polymer ?
#
loop_
_entity_poly.entity_id
_entity_poly.type
_entity_poly.pdbx_seq_one_letter_code
_entity_poly.pdbx_strand_id
1 'polypeptide(L)'
;MQFIPETWRLYGVDANNDGVVSVDNIDDAALSAAGYLCWRGKNLATPRGWITALRAYNDSDVYARAVRDWATAYAAGTRCEPSRPSRL
;
A
#
# COMPACT_ATOMS: atom_id res chain seq x y z
N MET A 1 2.45 -10.85 1.82
CA MET A 1 2.01 -9.64 1.07
C MET A 1 2.34 -9.75 -0.43
N GLN A 2 1.65 -9.02 -1.33
CA GLN A 2 1.81 -9.12 -2.81
C GLN A 2 2.99 -8.29 -3.37
N PHE A 3 4.15 -8.32 -2.71
CA PHE A 3 5.36 -7.73 -3.26
C PHE A 3 6.01 -8.69 -4.27
N ILE A 4 6.41 -8.19 -5.44
CA ILE A 4 7.30 -8.96 -6.32
C ILE A 4 8.67 -9.16 -5.64
N PRO A 5 9.33 -10.34 -5.79
CA PRO A 5 10.55 -10.68 -5.05
C PRO A 5 11.67 -9.64 -5.17
N GLU A 6 11.84 -9.04 -6.34
CA GLU A 6 12.86 -8.03 -6.62
C GLU A 6 12.62 -6.74 -5.81
N THR A 7 11.36 -6.32 -5.68
CA THR A 7 11.00 -5.15 -4.86
C THR A 7 11.18 -5.48 -3.38
N TRP A 8 10.81 -6.69 -2.93
CA TRP A 8 11.03 -7.09 -1.55
C TRP A 8 12.51 -7.06 -1.17
N ARG A 9 13.41 -7.51 -2.05
CA ARG A 9 14.85 -7.45 -1.78
C ARG A 9 15.40 -6.03 -1.62
N LEU A 10 14.76 -5.03 -2.24
CA LEU A 10 15.21 -3.64 -2.21
C LEU A 10 14.59 -2.83 -1.07
N TYR A 11 13.37 -3.16 -0.64
CA TYR A 11 12.59 -2.36 0.31
C TYR A 11 12.12 -3.12 1.55
N GLY A 12 12.37 -4.44 1.61
CA GLY A 12 12.07 -5.28 2.76
C GLY A 12 12.85 -4.82 3.99
N VAL A 13 12.14 -4.63 5.09
CA VAL A 13 12.73 -4.28 6.39
C VAL A 13 12.18 -5.16 7.49
N ASP A 14 13.04 -5.51 8.45
CA ASP A 14 12.66 -6.17 9.70
C ASP A 14 12.12 -5.08 10.64
N ALA A 15 10.80 -5.04 10.79
CA ALA A 15 10.09 -4.01 11.53
C ALA A 15 9.75 -4.45 12.96
N ASN A 16 9.68 -5.75 13.23
CA ASN A 16 9.46 -6.31 14.56
C ASN A 16 10.78 -6.62 15.30
N ASN A 17 11.93 -6.46 14.62
CA ASN A 17 13.29 -6.61 15.12
C ASN A 17 13.58 -8.03 15.66
N ASP A 18 13.10 -9.05 14.95
CA ASP A 18 13.33 -10.46 15.28
C ASP A 18 14.51 -11.09 14.53
N GLY A 19 15.15 -10.33 13.63
CA GLY A 19 16.28 -10.74 12.80
C GLY A 19 15.89 -11.39 11.47
N VAL A 20 14.58 -11.50 11.15
CA VAL A 20 14.07 -12.13 9.94
C VAL A 20 13.17 -11.16 9.17
N VAL A 21 13.63 -10.73 7.99
CA VAL A 21 12.80 -9.91 7.08
C VAL A 21 11.79 -10.79 6.34
N SER A 22 10.55 -10.87 6.85
CA SER A 22 9.51 -11.77 6.34
C SER A 22 8.37 -11.04 5.63
N VAL A 23 8.09 -11.41 4.37
CA VAL A 23 6.98 -10.82 3.59
C VAL A 23 5.59 -11.24 4.10
N ASP A 24 5.55 -12.28 4.94
CA ASP A 24 4.34 -12.81 5.54
C ASP A 24 4.14 -12.30 6.97
N ASN A 25 5.14 -11.62 7.54
CA ASN A 25 4.98 -10.84 8.75
C ASN A 25 4.28 -9.51 8.42
N ILE A 26 3.22 -9.19 9.17
CA ILE A 26 2.41 -8.00 8.91
C ILE A 26 3.15 -6.70 9.20
N ASP A 27 4.00 -6.66 10.22
CA ASP A 27 4.75 -5.48 10.62
C ASP A 27 5.84 -5.16 9.58
N ASP A 28 6.62 -6.18 9.20
CA ASP A 28 7.64 -6.07 8.15
C ASP A 28 7.03 -5.62 6.84
N ALA A 29 5.94 -6.26 6.44
CA ALA A 29 5.29 -5.95 5.18
C ALA A 29 4.65 -4.56 5.19
N ALA A 30 4.06 -4.12 6.31
CA ALA A 30 3.49 -2.79 6.44
C ALA A 30 4.57 -1.70 6.36
N LEU A 31 5.68 -1.85 7.07
CA LEU A 31 6.76 -0.86 7.04
C LEU A 31 7.45 -0.82 5.68
N SER A 32 7.69 -1.99 5.07
CA SER A 32 8.24 -2.09 3.71
C SER A 32 7.32 -1.44 2.67
N ALA A 33 6.00 -1.62 2.79
CA ALA A 33 5.00 -0.94 1.96
C ALA A 33 5.03 0.57 2.13
N ALA A 34 5.07 1.06 3.37
CA ALA A 34 5.16 2.49 3.65
C ALA A 34 6.44 3.09 3.04
N GLY A 35 7.59 2.44 3.22
CA GLY A 35 8.87 2.87 2.66
C GLY A 35 8.85 2.91 1.13
N TYR A 36 8.33 1.87 0.47
CA TYR A 36 8.20 1.82 -0.98
C TYR A 36 7.30 2.96 -1.51
N LEU A 37 6.13 3.16 -0.92
CA LEU A 37 5.19 4.21 -1.33
C LEU A 37 5.81 5.60 -1.14
N CYS A 38 6.49 5.86 -0.02
CA CYS A 38 7.22 7.11 0.22
C CYS A 38 8.33 7.33 -0.81
N TRP A 39 9.10 6.29 -1.14
CA TRP A 39 10.19 6.40 -2.11
C TRP A 39 9.68 6.74 -3.52
N ARG A 40 8.57 6.12 -3.95
CA ARG A 40 7.93 6.35 -5.26
C ARG A 40 7.15 7.66 -5.34
N GLY A 41 6.30 7.92 -4.35
CA GLY A 41 5.38 9.07 -4.35
C GLY A 41 6.00 10.37 -3.87
N LYS A 42 7.15 10.30 -3.19
CA LYS A 42 7.80 11.42 -2.48
C LYS A 42 6.88 11.99 -1.41
N ASN A 43 5.98 12.91 -1.77
CA ASN A 43 5.04 13.53 -0.83
C ASN A 43 3.65 12.88 -0.93
N LEU A 44 3.40 11.89 -0.07
CA LEU A 44 2.11 11.18 0.00
C LEU A 44 0.96 12.04 0.56
N ALA A 45 1.25 13.20 1.17
CA ALA A 45 0.20 14.13 1.59
C ALA A 45 -0.42 14.91 0.41
N THR A 46 0.13 14.77 -0.80
CA THR A 46 -0.43 15.40 -2.01
C THR A 46 -1.16 14.38 -2.87
N PRO A 47 -2.26 14.76 -3.55
CA PRO A 47 -2.97 13.87 -4.48
C PRO A 47 -2.04 13.29 -5.56
N ARG A 48 -1.10 14.11 -6.06
CA ARG A 48 -0.14 13.71 -7.09
C ARG A 48 0.85 12.66 -6.59
N GLY A 49 1.46 12.88 -5.42
CA GLY A 49 2.38 11.91 -4.85
C GLY A 49 1.70 10.59 -4.50
N TRP A 50 0.47 10.66 -4.01
CA TRP A 50 -0.32 9.48 -3.68
C TRP A 50 -0.66 8.63 -4.90
N ILE A 51 -1.20 9.25 -5.98
CA ILE A 51 -1.50 8.53 -7.23
C ILE A 51 -0.22 7.95 -7.86
N THR A 52 0.89 8.70 -7.82
CA THR A 52 2.19 8.24 -8.33
C THR A 52 2.66 6.99 -7.60
N ALA A 53 2.52 6.95 -6.27
CA ALA A 53 2.89 5.79 -5.46
C ALA A 53 2.00 4.57 -5.74
N LEU A 54 0.69 4.77 -5.86
CA LEU A 54 -0.25 3.67 -6.10
C LEU A 54 -0.07 3.06 -7.49
N ARG A 55 0.09 3.89 -8.54
CA ARG A 55 0.37 3.41 -9.90
C ARG A 55 1.71 2.70 -10.02
N ALA A 56 2.69 3.10 -9.22
CA ALA A 56 3.97 2.40 -9.12
C ALA A 56 3.85 1.01 -8.47
N TYR A 57 2.83 0.77 -7.66
CA TYR A 57 2.53 -0.54 -7.09
C TYR A 57 1.71 -1.38 -8.08
N ASN A 58 0.68 -0.79 -8.66
CA ASN A 58 -0.17 -1.38 -9.70
C ASN A 58 -0.75 -0.26 -10.57
N ASP A 59 -0.45 -0.25 -11.87
CA ASP A 59 -0.89 0.79 -12.82
C ASP A 59 -2.36 0.59 -13.23
N SER A 60 -3.26 0.73 -12.25
CA SER A 60 -4.70 0.60 -12.43
C SER A 60 -5.44 1.69 -11.66
N ASP A 61 -6.24 2.47 -12.38
CA ASP A 61 -7.06 3.53 -11.78
C ASP A 61 -8.16 2.98 -10.87
N VAL A 62 -8.68 1.79 -11.17
CA VAL A 62 -9.67 1.10 -10.33
C VAL A 62 -9.02 0.69 -9.01
N TYR A 63 -7.80 0.14 -9.08
CA TYR A 63 -7.02 -0.22 -7.89
C TYR A 63 -6.70 1.01 -7.04
N ALA A 64 -6.21 2.10 -7.65
CA ALA A 64 -5.86 3.32 -6.93
C ALA A 64 -7.07 3.94 -6.22
N ARG A 65 -8.25 3.96 -6.86
CA ARG A 65 -9.49 4.42 -6.23
C ARG A 65 -9.92 3.50 -5.09
N ALA A 66 -9.88 2.19 -5.28
CA ALA A 66 -10.23 1.25 -4.24
C ALA A 66 -9.34 1.44 -3.01
N VAL A 67 -8.02 1.47 -3.16
CA VAL A 67 -7.08 1.67 -2.04
C VAL A 67 -7.32 2.99 -1.31
N ARG A 68 -7.59 4.08 -2.05
CA ARG A 68 -7.97 5.36 -1.45
C ARG A 68 -9.24 5.22 -0.60
N ASP A 69 -10.29 4.61 -1.14
CA ASP A 69 -11.58 4.48 -0.46
C ASP A 69 -11.43 3.62 0.81
N TRP A 70 -10.64 2.54 0.76
CA TRP A 70 -10.28 1.74 1.94
C TRP A 70 -9.50 2.55 2.99
N ALA A 71 -8.51 3.34 2.57
CA ALA A 71 -7.72 4.18 3.47
C ALA A 71 -8.59 5.25 4.15
N THR A 72 -9.50 5.87 3.42
CA THR A 72 -10.45 6.85 3.96
C THR A 72 -11.40 6.22 4.98
N ALA A 73 -11.98 5.05 4.65
CA ALA A 73 -12.88 4.36 5.57
C ALA A 73 -12.19 3.93 6.86
N TYR A 74 -10.96 3.42 6.76
CA TYR A 74 -10.13 3.04 7.91
C TYR A 74 -9.80 4.24 8.80
N ALA A 75 -9.38 5.37 8.20
CA ALA A 75 -9.09 6.60 8.94
C ALA A 75 -10.32 7.17 9.66
N ALA A 76 -11.51 6.99 9.10
CA ALA A 76 -12.77 7.39 9.72
C ALA A 76 -13.27 6.42 10.81
N GLY A 77 -12.57 5.29 11.04
CA GLY A 77 -13.03 4.25 11.97
C GLY A 77 -14.30 3.53 11.50
N THR A 78 -14.68 3.70 10.23
CA THR A 78 -15.86 3.08 9.64
C THR A 78 -15.50 1.74 9.05
N ARG A 79 -16.39 0.75 9.20
CA ARG A 79 -16.23 -0.51 8.48
C ARG A 79 -16.36 -0.21 6.99
N CYS A 80 -15.31 -0.49 6.27
CA CYS A 80 -15.28 -0.28 4.84
C CYS A 80 -16.17 -1.33 4.16
N GLU A 81 -17.33 -0.91 3.68
CA GLU A 81 -18.05 -1.66 2.66
C GLU A 81 -17.55 -1.19 1.29
N PRO A 82 -16.88 -2.05 0.49
CA PRO A 82 -16.50 -1.67 -0.85
C PRO A 82 -17.78 -1.41 -1.66
N SER A 83 -17.86 -0.25 -2.31
CA SER A 83 -18.91 0.04 -3.27
C SER A 83 -18.92 -1.06 -4.34
N ARG A 84 -19.95 -1.91 -4.32
CA ARG A 84 -20.17 -2.90 -5.37
C ARG A 84 -20.31 -2.14 -6.69
N PRO A 85 -19.56 -2.45 -7.75
CA PRO A 85 -19.87 -1.91 -9.06
C PRO A 85 -21.29 -2.36 -9.42
N SER A 86 -22.16 -1.40 -9.73
CA SER A 86 -23.52 -1.67 -10.19
C SER A 86 -23.45 -2.62 -11.38
N ARG A 87 -23.99 -3.83 -11.21
CA ARG A 87 -24.29 -4.70 -12.36
C ARG A 87 -25.38 -3.99 -13.16
N LEU A 88 -25.03 -3.58 -14.37
CA LEU A 88 -26.00 -3.41 -15.45
C LEU A 88 -26.48 -4.79 -15.90
#